data_AF-X0KQD8-F1
#
_entry.id   AF-X0KQD8-F1
#
_cell.length_a   1.000
_cell.length_b   1.000
_cell.length_c   1.000
_cell.angle_alpha   90.00
_cell.angle_beta   90.00
_cell.angle_gamma   90.00
#
_symmetry.space_group_name_H-M   'P 1'
#
loop_
_entity.id
_entity.type
_entity.pdbx_description
1 polymer ?
#
loop_
_entity_poly.entity_id
_entity_poly.type
_entity_poly.pdbx_seq_one_letter_code
_entity_poly.pdbx_strand_id
1 'polypeptide(L)' 'MGSDIKDTVWPDHPVPNSVKNLIHRFFELLDSQDTNVGNILADEIFAPDARAQFGAHVFTGTEGTYESAT' A
#
# COMPACT_ATOMS: atom_id res chain seq x y z
N MET A 1 -7.70 -5.15 12.74
CA MET A 1 -7.45 -4.26 13.92
C MET A 1 -7.91 -2.87 13.49
N GLY A 2 -7.78 -1.82 14.29
CA GLY A 2 -8.06 -0.46 13.80
C GLY A 2 -6.73 0.22 13.58
N SER A 3 -6.27 0.29 12.33
CA SER A 3 -5.03 0.97 12.00
C SER A 3 -5.23 2.48 12.00
N ASP A 4 -4.83 3.10 13.11
CA ASP A 4 -4.84 4.55 13.27
C ASP A 4 -3.40 5.02 13.40
N ILE A 5 -2.97 5.92 12.50
CA ILE A 5 -1.62 6.50 12.53
C ILE A 5 -1.43 7.50 13.69
N LYS A 6 -2.46 7.76 14.51
CA LYS A 6 -2.44 8.73 15.62
C LYS A 6 -1.22 8.63 16.55
N ASP A 7 -0.76 7.41 16.82
CA ASP A 7 0.32 7.14 17.78
C ASP A 7 1.68 6.97 17.07
N THR A 8 1.73 7.26 15.77
CA THR A 8 2.96 7.19 14.98
C THR A 8 3.92 8.30 15.40
N VAL A 9 5.10 7.90 15.85
CA VAL A 9 6.24 8.82 16.02
C VAL A 9 6.81 9.13 14.64
N TRP A 10 6.53 10.33 14.15
CA TRP A 10 7.07 10.81 12.88
C TRP A 10 8.54 11.21 13.03
N PRO A 11 9.36 11.11 11.97
CA PRO A 11 10.73 11.56 12.02
C PRO A 11 10.82 13.09 12.22
N ASP A 12 11.98 13.57 12.66
CA ASP A 12 12.21 15.00 12.95
C ASP A 12 12.10 15.90 11.70
N HIS A 13 12.28 15.33 10.50
CA HIS A 13 12.05 16.07 9.27
C HIS A 13 10.54 16.13 8.96
N PRO A 14 10.02 17.29 8.49
CA PRO A 14 8.60 17.42 8.19
C PRO A 14 8.12 16.41 7.14
N VAL A 15 7.23 15.51 7.54
CA VAL A 15 6.52 14.61 6.62
C VAL A 15 5.25 15.32 6.12
N PRO A 16 5.05 15.47 4.80
CA PRO A 16 3.87 16.11 4.25
C PRO A 16 2.57 15.40 4.68
N ASN A 17 1.51 16.18 4.93
CA ASN A 17 0.21 15.61 5.32
C ASN A 17 -0.36 14.66 4.25
N SER A 18 -0.08 14.90 2.96
CA SER A 18 -0.47 13.99 1.88
C SER A 18 0.12 12.59 2.04
N VAL A 19 1.39 12.50 2.46
CA VAL A 19 2.06 11.22 2.72
C VAL A 19 1.45 10.54 3.94
N LYS A 20 1.19 11.28 5.02
CA LYS A 20 0.55 10.74 6.22
C LYS A 20 -0.84 10.18 5.91
N ASN A 21 -1.63 10.92 5.13
CA ASN A 21 -2.95 10.51 4.70
C ASN A 21 -2.90 9.27 3.79
N LEU A 22 -1.90 9.16 2.91
CA LEU A 22 -1.71 7.99 2.05
C LEU A 22 -1.39 6.74 2.89
N ILE A 23 -0.50 6.87 3.87
CA ILE A 23 -0.15 5.77 4.80
C ILE A 23 -1.37 5.35 5.63
N HIS A 24 -2.13 6.32 6.14
CA HIS A 24 -3.37 6.03 6.87
C HIS A 24 -4.35 5.25 6.00
N ARG A 25 -4.65 5.75 4.79
CA ARG A 25 -5.57 5.10 3.85
C ARG A 25 -5.11 3.69 3.47
N PHE A 26 -3.80 3.48 3.28
CA PHE A 26 -3.25 2.16 3.02
C PHE A 26 -3.63 1.17 4.12
N PHE A 27 -3.45 1.52 5.39
CA PHE A 27 -3.79 0.61 6.47
C PHE A 27 -5.30 0.45 6.68
N GLU A 28 -6.10 1.52 6.51
CA GLU A 28 -7.56 1.42 6.53
C GLU A 28 -8.06 0.40 5.50
N LEU A 29 -7.48 0.42 4.29
CA LEU A 29 -7.79 -0.54 3.24
C LEU A 29 -7.40 -1.97 3.64
N LEU A 30 -6.25 -2.18 4.27
CA LEU A 30 -5.84 -3.51 4.73
C LEU A 30 -6.72 -4.08 5.86
N ASP A 31 -7.29 -3.21 6.70
CA ASP A 31 -8.23 -3.63 7.75
C ASP A 31 -9.68 -3.79 7.24
N SER A 32 -9.97 -3.31 6.03
CA SER A 32 -11.30 -3.42 5.41
C SER A 32 -11.60 -4.85 4.95
N GLN A 33 -12.87 -5.25 5.08
CA GLN A 33 -13.39 -6.53 4.57
C GLN A 33 -14.09 -6.40 3.22
N ASP A 34 -14.02 -5.23 2.59
CA ASP A 34 -14.59 -5.02 1.26
C ASP A 34 -13.81 -5.83 0.20
N THR A 35 -14.53 -6.40 -0.76
CA THR A 35 -13.94 -7.19 -1.85
C THR A 35 -13.19 -6.34 -2.86
N ASN A 36 -13.44 -5.02 -2.93
CA ASN A 36 -12.79 -4.11 -3.87
C ASN A 36 -11.45 -3.54 -3.38
N VAL A 37 -11.02 -3.87 -2.16
CA VAL A 37 -9.77 -3.36 -1.55
C VAL A 37 -8.56 -3.53 -2.46
N GLY A 38 -8.43 -4.70 -3.12
CA GLY A 38 -7.30 -5.00 -3.99
C GLY A 38 -7.17 -4.04 -5.17
N ASN A 39 -8.29 -3.67 -5.80
CA ASN A 39 -8.28 -2.73 -6.94
C ASN A 39 -7.91 -1.33 -6.46
N ILE A 40 -8.45 -0.88 -5.31
CA ILE A 40 -8.10 0.43 -4.75
C ILE A 40 -6.61 0.50 -4.38
N LEU A 41 -6.07 -0.57 -3.80
CA LEU A 41 -4.63 -0.65 -3.51
C LEU A 41 -3.79 -0.54 -4.79
N ALA A 42 -4.16 -1.26 -5.85
CA ALA A 42 -3.43 -1.26 -7.11
C ALA A 42 -3.51 0.08 -7.86
N ASP A 43 -4.69 0.70 -7.91
CA ASP A 43 -4.95 1.87 -8.76
C ASP A 43 -4.63 3.21 -8.05
N GLU A 44 -4.77 3.26 -6.72
CA GLU A 44 -4.70 4.52 -5.97
C GLU A 44 -3.58 4.61 -4.94
N ILE A 45 -3.01 3.47 -4.51
CA ILE A 45 -1.97 3.45 -3.47
C ILE A 45 -0.61 3.07 -4.02
N PHE A 46 -0.55 1.99 -4.79
CA PHE A 46 0.68 1.51 -5.40
C PHE A 46 0.96 2.23 -6.72
N ALA A 47 2.23 2.50 -6.98
CA ALA A 47 2.67 2.88 -8.31
C ALA A 47 2.53 1.68 -9.28
N PRO A 48 2.38 1.91 -10.60
CA PRO A 48 2.20 0.83 -11.57
C PRO A 48 3.38 -0.16 -11.68
N ASP A 49 4.57 0.25 -11.23
CA ASP A 49 5.81 -0.54 -11.15
C ASP A 49 6.12 -1.02 -9.72
N ALA A 50 5.20 -0.81 -8.77
CA ALA A 50 5.45 -1.12 -7.37
C ALA A 50 5.60 -2.62 -7.14
N ARG A 51 6.41 -2.96 -6.13
CA ARG A 51 6.53 -4.31 -5.59
C ARG A 51 6.03 -4.33 -4.16
N ALA A 52 5.01 -5.13 -3.90
CA ALA A 52 4.47 -5.37 -2.57
C ALA A 52 4.77 -6.79 -2.12
N GLN A 53 5.20 -6.96 -0.87
CA GLN A 53 5.44 -8.28 -0.28
C GLN A 53 4.62 -8.44 1.00
N PHE A 54 3.71 -9.41 0.99
CA PHE A 54 2.87 -9.76 2.12
C PHE A 54 3.24 -11.19 2.56
N GLY A 55 4.09 -11.29 3.59
CA GLY A 55 4.65 -12.57 4.02
C GLY A 55 5.50 -13.22 2.92
N ALA A 56 5.12 -14.43 2.52
CA ALA A 56 5.78 -15.18 1.43
C ALA A 56 5.27 -14.80 0.03
N HIS A 57 4.20 -14.00 -0.08
CA HIS A 57 3.62 -13.61 -1.36
C HIS A 57 4.22 -12.29 -1.84
N VAL A 58 4.66 -12.28 -3.09
CA VAL A 58 5.18 -11.09 -3.77
C VAL A 58 4.22 -10.74 -4.91
N PHE A 59 3.84 -9.47 -4.97
CA PHE A 59 3.03 -8.88 -6.00
C PHE A 59 3.87 -7.80 -6.69
N THR A 60 3.86 -7.79 -8.01
CA THR A 60 4.65 -6.85 -8.80
C THR A 60 3.71 -6.21 -9.81
N GLY A 61 3.72 -4.88 -9.86
CA GLY A 61 3.03 -4.11 -10.87
C GLY A 61 3.56 -4.45 -12.27
N THR A 62 2.69 -4.35 -13.27
CA THR A 62 2.96 -4.82 -14.64
C THR A 62 3.66 -3.79 -15.51
N GLU A 63 4.01 -2.61 -14.98
CA GLU A 63 4.85 -1.65 -15.69
C GLU A 63 6.33 -2.11 -15.66
N GLY A 64 6.60 -3.24 -16.31
CA GLY A 64 7.91 -3.87 -16.39
C GLY A 64 7.84 -5.40 -16.39
N THR A 65 7.80 -5.99 -17.59
CA THR A 65 8.10 -7.40 -17.93
C THR A 65 7.05 -8.48 -17.61
N TYR A 66 6.41 -8.94 -18.68
CA TYR A 66 5.98 -10.31 -18.88
C TYR A 66 7.19 -11.24 -18.66
N GLU A 67 7.19 -12.05 -17.62
CA GLU A 67 7.98 -13.27 -17.60
C GLU A 67 7.18 -14.37 -16.91
N SER A 68 6.52 -15.19 -17.74
CA SER A 68 6.01 -16.49 -17.33
C SER A 68 7.22 -17.39 -17.08
N ALA A 69 7.60 -17.57 -15.82
CA ALA A 69 8.49 -18.66 -15.45
C ALA A 69 7.65 -19.95 -15.36
N THR A 70 8.07 -20.91 -16.18
CA THR A 70 7.54 -22.29 -16.33
C THR A 70 7.86 -23.15 -15.12
#